data_AF-A0A836G4C9-F1
#
_entry.id   AF-A0A836G4C9-F1
#
_cell.length_a   1.000
_cell.length_b   1.000
_cell.length_c   1.000
_cell.angle_alpha   90.00
_cell.angle_beta   90.00
_cell.angle_gamma   90.00
#
_symmetry.space_group_name_H-M   'P 1'
#
loop_
_entity.id
_entity.type
_entity.pdbx_description
1 polymer ?
#
loop_
_entity_poly.entity_id
_entity_poly.type
_entity_poly.pdbx_seq_one_letter_code
_entity_poly.pdbx_strand_id
1 'polypeptide(L)'
;MHFFRISVPLVCLLYHFIVVIITFVNFATFVRLEITSEKLRDAYLAFSVIEAVAYGACAGPLFVYAYKYSETPTARMGCLLCGIAIMFLLSSLPLLMIELIQFLFLGYQPRHPLDVIVFILHGVAATVGGCTSWFAYMHVVARGLQRWRGPERQIAEESENVFGKDVQLGLVKCFRRQSEAI
;
A
#
# COMPACT_ATOMS: atom_id res chain seq x y z
N MET A 1 9.95 9.41 3.66
CA MET A 1 10.64 8.14 3.38
C MET A 1 11.10 8.18 1.93
N HIS A 2 12.40 8.12 1.69
CA HIS A 2 12.99 8.09 0.36
C HIS A 2 13.64 6.72 0.16
N PHE A 3 13.29 6.05 -0.93
CA PHE A 3 13.99 4.85 -1.39
C PHE A 3 14.81 5.30 -2.61
N PHE A 4 16.14 5.21 -2.56
CA PHE A 4 17.02 5.71 -3.63
C PHE A 4 16.73 7.17 -4.08
N ARG A 5 16.55 8.10 -3.14
CA ARG A 5 16.15 9.51 -3.37
C ARG A 5 14.73 9.72 -3.94
N ILE A 6 14.03 8.68 -4.36
CA ILE A 6 12.65 8.76 -4.86
C ILE A 6 11.67 8.58 -3.69
N SER A 7 10.59 9.36 -3.67
CA SER A 7 9.55 9.24 -2.65
C SER A 7 8.79 7.92 -2.79
N VAL A 8 8.59 7.20 -1.67
CA VAL A 8 7.89 5.90 -1.67
C VAL A 8 6.52 5.91 -2.39
N PRO A 9 5.64 6.91 -2.22
CA PRO A 9 4.36 6.93 -2.95
C PRO A 9 4.51 6.96 -4.46
N LEU A 10 5.53 7.66 -4.97
CA LEU A 10 5.83 7.73 -6.40
C LEU A 10 6.37 6.40 -6.93
N VAL A 11 7.18 5.67 -6.14
CA VAL A 11 7.61 4.31 -6.49
C VAL A 11 6.41 3.38 -6.59
N CYS A 12 5.50 3.39 -5.61
CA CYS A 12 4.28 2.58 -5.64
C CYS A 12 3.39 2.92 -6.85
N LEU A 13 3.24 4.22 -7.15
CA LEU A 13 2.46 4.69 -8.30
C LEU A 13 3.01 4.14 -9.61
N LEU A 14 4.32 4.28 -9.84
CA LEU A 14 4.98 3.82 -11.07
C LEU A 14 5.02 2.31 -11.16
N TYR A 15 5.29 1.63 -10.04
CA TYR A 15 5.34 0.18 -9.99
C TYR A 15 3.99 -0.43 -10.41
N HIS A 16 2.89 -0.01 -9.79
CA HIS A 16 1.56 -0.53 -10.14
C HIS A 16 1.12 -0.13 -11.53
N PHE A 17 1.53 1.04 -12.03
CA PHE A 17 1.30 1.41 -13.44
C PHE A 17 1.95 0.43 -14.42
N ILE A 18 3.22 0.09 -14.18
CA ILE A 18 3.97 -0.85 -15.01
C ILE A 18 3.33 -2.24 -14.94
N VAL A 19 2.98 -2.70 -13.74
CA VAL A 19 2.31 -4.00 -13.55
C VAL A 19 1.02 -4.06 -14.37
N VAL A 20 0.13 -3.07 -14.25
CA VAL A 20 -1.14 -3.01 -15.00
C VAL A 20 -0.90 -3.16 -16.51
N ILE A 21 0.06 -2.41 -17.06
CA ILE A 21 0.37 -2.48 -18.51
C ILE A 21 0.87 -3.87 -18.90
N ILE A 22 1.84 -4.41 -18.16
CA ILE A 22 2.44 -5.69 -18.49
C ILE A 22 1.41 -6.82 -18.36
N THR A 23 0.54 -6.80 -17.35
CA THR A 23 -0.56 -7.76 -17.18
C THR A 23 -1.51 -7.74 -18.39
N PHE A 24 -1.89 -6.55 -18.87
CA PHE A 24 -2.74 -6.43 -20.07
C PHE A 24 -2.05 -6.94 -21.33
N VAL A 25 -0.78 -6.62 -21.51
CA VAL A 25 0.01 -7.13 -22.64
C VAL A 25 0.08 -8.65 -22.56
N ASN A 26 0.35 -9.21 -21.38
CA ASN A 26 0.43 -10.65 -21.17
C ASN A 26 -0.87 -11.37 -21.56
N PHE A 27 -2.01 -10.81 -21.13
CA PHE A 27 -3.30 -11.34 -21.51
C PHE A 27 -3.51 -11.31 -23.03
N ALA A 28 -3.24 -10.17 -23.66
CA ALA A 28 -3.49 -9.96 -25.09
C ALA A 28 -2.62 -10.87 -25.99
N THR A 29 -1.38 -11.13 -25.60
CA THR A 29 -0.40 -11.84 -26.43
C THR A 29 -0.29 -13.33 -26.11
N PHE A 30 -0.44 -13.75 -24.85
CA PHE A 30 -0.14 -15.13 -24.43
C PHE A 30 -1.36 -15.85 -23.87
N VAL A 31 -1.93 -15.36 -22.77
CA VAL A 31 -3.04 -16.03 -22.07
C VAL A 31 -4.27 -16.20 -22.97
N ARG A 32 -4.50 -15.28 -23.92
CA ARG A 32 -5.59 -15.41 -24.89
C ARG A 32 -5.40 -16.58 -25.87
N LEU A 33 -4.15 -16.86 -26.25
CA LEU A 33 -3.79 -17.83 -27.29
C LEU A 33 -3.47 -19.22 -26.74
N GLU A 34 -3.38 -19.35 -25.42
CA GLU A 34 -3.09 -20.61 -24.74
C GLU A 34 -4.28 -21.56 -24.66
N ILE A 35 -3.96 -22.85 -24.55
CA ILE A 35 -4.90 -23.95 -24.28
C ILE A 35 -5.20 -23.98 -22.78
N THR A 36 -5.52 -22.83 -22.21
CA THR A 36 -5.93 -22.68 -20.82
C THR A 36 -7.46 -22.82 -20.75
N SER A 37 -7.98 -23.37 -19.66
CA SER A 37 -9.42 -23.48 -19.43
C SER A 37 -10.10 -22.11 -19.62
N GLU A 38 -11.17 -22.06 -20.42
CA GLU A 38 -11.87 -20.80 -20.75
C GLU A 38 -12.27 -20.02 -19.51
N LYS A 39 -12.74 -20.72 -18.47
CA LYS A 39 -13.11 -20.11 -17.18
C LYS A 39 -11.95 -19.40 -16.50
N LEU A 40 -10.75 -19.95 -16.61
CA LEU A 40 -9.55 -19.41 -15.97
C LEU A 40 -9.02 -18.21 -16.75
N ARG A 41 -9.12 -18.25 -18.09
CA ARG A 41 -8.82 -17.12 -18.97
C ARG A 41 -9.78 -15.95 -18.73
N ASP A 42 -11.07 -16.22 -18.61
CA ASP A 42 -12.09 -15.20 -18.35
C ASP A 42 -11.90 -14.59 -16.95
N ALA A 43 -11.57 -15.41 -15.96
CA ALA A 43 -11.21 -14.93 -14.62
C ALA A 43 -9.97 -14.03 -14.67
N TYR A 44 -8.92 -14.42 -15.40
CA TYR A 44 -7.71 -13.61 -15.56
C TYR A 44 -8.04 -12.24 -16.16
N LEU A 45 -8.81 -12.20 -17.26
CA LEU A 45 -9.26 -10.96 -17.87
C LEU A 45 -10.07 -10.09 -16.91
N ALA A 46 -11.02 -10.69 -16.19
CA ALA A 46 -11.83 -9.96 -15.22
C ALA A 46 -10.96 -9.30 -14.15
N PHE A 47 -9.98 -10.01 -13.61
CA PHE A 47 -9.04 -9.45 -12.63
C PHE A 47 -8.07 -8.43 -13.23
N SER A 48 -7.65 -8.56 -14.50
CA SER A 48 -6.89 -7.50 -15.18
C SER A 48 -7.71 -6.22 -15.35
N VAL A 49 -9.00 -6.32 -15.66
CA VAL A 49 -9.90 -5.16 -15.75
C VAL A 49 -10.11 -4.53 -14.37
N ILE A 50 -10.38 -5.36 -13.36
CA ILE A 50 -10.52 -4.90 -11.97
C ILE A 50 -9.24 -4.21 -11.52
N GLU A 51 -8.06 -4.76 -11.86
CA GLU A 51 -6.77 -4.15 -11.58
C GLU A 51 -6.65 -2.74 -12.18
N ALA A 52 -6.96 -2.57 -13.47
CA ALA A 52 -6.89 -1.25 -14.11
C ALA A 52 -7.87 -0.25 -13.49
N VAL A 53 -9.09 -0.69 -13.14
CA VAL A 53 -10.09 0.17 -12.48
C VAL A 53 -9.63 0.52 -11.06
N ALA A 54 -9.16 -0.46 -10.29
CA ALA A 54 -8.67 -0.25 -8.93
C ALA A 54 -7.47 0.70 -8.92
N TYR A 55 -6.56 0.56 -9.88
CA TYR A 55 -5.45 1.49 -10.04
C TYR A 55 -5.93 2.89 -10.46
N GLY A 56 -6.72 2.99 -11.53
CA GLY A 56 -7.10 4.28 -12.11
C GLY A 56 -8.04 5.11 -11.25
N ALA A 57 -9.03 4.46 -10.60
CA ALA A 57 -10.07 5.15 -9.85
C ALA A 57 -9.76 5.27 -8.35
N CYS A 58 -8.96 4.36 -7.78
CA CYS A 58 -8.77 4.29 -6.34
C CYS A 58 -7.30 4.47 -5.92
N ALA A 59 -6.44 3.50 -6.19
CA ALA A 59 -5.08 3.47 -5.67
C ALA A 59 -4.17 4.56 -6.27
N GLY A 60 -4.26 4.79 -7.57
CA GLY A 60 -3.53 5.85 -8.27
C GLY A 60 -3.81 7.25 -7.68
N PRO A 61 -5.08 7.69 -7.59
CA PRO A 61 -5.43 8.93 -6.91
C PRO A 61 -4.91 9.01 -5.47
N LEU A 62 -4.99 7.93 -4.69
CA LEU A 62 -4.46 7.86 -3.33
C LEU A 62 -2.93 8.03 -3.29
N PHE A 63 -2.20 7.43 -4.23
CA PHE A 63 -0.75 7.58 -4.32
C PHE A 63 -0.34 8.99 -4.75
N VAL A 64 -1.06 9.60 -5.71
CA VAL A 64 -0.85 11.01 -6.10
C VAL A 64 -1.13 11.94 -4.92
N TYR A 65 -2.22 11.69 -4.19
CA TYR A 65 -2.57 12.47 -3.00
C TYR A 65 -1.49 12.37 -1.93
N ALA A 66 -1.05 11.16 -1.61
CA ALA A 66 0.04 10.92 -0.68
C ALA A 66 1.36 11.57 -1.12
N TYR A 67 1.63 11.64 -2.43
CA TYR A 67 2.84 12.26 -2.97
C TYR A 67 2.80 13.79 -2.92
N LYS A 68 1.73 14.40 -3.45
CA LYS A 68 1.70 15.83 -3.78
C LYS A 68 0.86 16.69 -2.83
N TYR A 69 -0.24 16.14 -2.31
CA TYR A 69 -1.28 16.93 -1.62
C TYR A 69 -1.33 16.70 -0.12
N SER A 70 -0.61 15.71 0.41
CA SER A 70 -0.65 15.42 1.84
C SER A 70 0.23 16.37 2.66
N GLU A 71 -0.41 17.20 3.46
CA GLU A 71 0.26 18.15 4.37
C GLU A 71 0.75 17.49 5.66
N THR A 72 0.02 16.47 6.16
CA THR A 72 0.39 15.75 7.38
C THR A 72 1.02 14.39 7.09
N PRO A 73 2.02 13.96 7.88
CA PRO A 73 2.68 12.67 7.68
C PRO A 73 1.74 11.48 7.94
N THR A 74 0.75 11.65 8.82
CA THR A 74 -0.27 10.64 9.16
C THR A 74 -1.27 10.44 8.02
N ALA A 75 -1.79 11.51 7.43
CA ALA A 75 -2.67 11.41 6.26
C ALA A 75 -1.93 10.79 5.07
N ARG A 76 -0.67 11.17 4.86
CA ARG A 76 0.18 10.61 3.80
C ARG A 76 0.32 9.11 3.93
N MET A 77 0.63 8.65 5.14
CA MET A 77 0.80 7.23 5.43
C MET A 77 -0.51 6.47 5.29
N GLY A 78 -1.62 7.04 5.77
CA GLY A 78 -2.96 6.45 5.63
C GLY A 78 -3.37 6.25 4.16
N CYS A 79 -3.22 7.28 3.33
CA CYS A 79 -3.52 7.18 1.90
C CYS A 79 -2.61 6.17 1.18
N LEU A 80 -1.32 6.17 1.51
CA LEU A 80 -0.36 5.20 0.95
C LEU A 80 -0.73 3.76 1.30
N LEU A 81 -0.99 3.48 2.59
CA LEU A 81 -1.36 2.15 3.06
C LEU A 81 -2.71 1.70 2.48
N CYS A 82 -3.68 2.61 2.39
CA CYS A 82 -4.97 2.33 1.77
C CYS A 82 -4.81 1.96 0.28
N GLY A 83 -4.03 2.72 -0.49
CA GLY A 83 -3.76 2.42 -1.89
C GLY A 83 -3.06 1.06 -2.08
N ILE A 84 -2.09 0.73 -1.22
CA ILE A 84 -1.41 -0.57 -1.24
C ILE A 84 -2.39 -1.70 -0.92
N ALA A 85 -3.24 -1.54 0.08
CA ALA A 85 -4.23 -2.55 0.46
C ALA A 85 -5.25 -2.82 -0.65
N ILE A 86 -5.71 -1.77 -1.34
CA ILE A 86 -6.62 -1.88 -2.49
C ILE A 86 -5.96 -2.70 -3.61
N MET A 87 -4.73 -2.35 -4.00
CA MET A 87 -4.01 -3.08 -5.04
C MET A 87 -3.72 -4.53 -4.64
N PHE A 88 -3.37 -4.77 -3.37
CA PHE A 88 -3.12 -6.11 -2.86
C PHE A 88 -4.36 -7.01 -2.96
N LEU A 89 -5.51 -6.52 -2.50
CA LEU A 89 -6.76 -7.31 -2.45
C LEU A 89 -7.40 -7.51 -3.82
N LEU A 90 -7.35 -6.49 -4.69
CA LEU A 90 -8.08 -6.49 -5.96
C LEU A 90 -7.23 -6.89 -7.17
N SER A 91 -5.90 -6.82 -7.08
CA SER A 91 -4.98 -7.17 -8.17
C SER A 91 -3.99 -8.26 -7.73
N SER A 92 -3.04 -7.92 -6.84
CA SER A 92 -1.84 -8.73 -6.63
C SER A 92 -2.14 -10.14 -6.13
N LEU A 93 -3.04 -10.27 -5.15
CA LEU A 93 -3.42 -11.56 -4.58
C LEU A 93 -4.23 -12.43 -5.56
N PRO A 94 -5.35 -11.97 -6.14
CA PRO A 94 -6.14 -12.81 -7.04
C PRO A 94 -5.38 -13.23 -8.31
N LEU A 95 -4.61 -12.31 -8.92
CA LEU A 95 -3.81 -12.64 -10.11
C LEU A 95 -2.71 -13.65 -9.80
N LEU A 96 -1.97 -13.47 -8.70
CA LEU A 96 -0.96 -14.42 -8.27
C LEU A 96 -1.56 -15.82 -8.00
N MET A 97 -2.76 -15.89 -7.40
CA MET A 97 -3.43 -17.17 -7.15
C MET A 97 -3.83 -17.87 -8.45
N ILE A 98 -4.33 -17.13 -9.45
CA ILE A 98 -4.67 -17.69 -10.76
C ILE A 98 -3.40 -18.23 -11.44
N GLU A 99 -2.32 -17.45 -11.45
CA GLU A 99 -1.04 -17.86 -12.05
C GLU A 99 -0.45 -19.06 -11.32
N LEU A 100 -0.49 -19.09 -9.99
CA LEU A 100 -0.03 -20.21 -9.19
C LEU A 100 -0.81 -21.50 -9.50
N ILE A 101 -2.13 -21.40 -9.68
CA ILE A 101 -2.98 -22.54 -10.08
C ILE A 101 -2.58 -23.05 -11.46
N GLN A 102 -2.32 -22.15 -12.41
CA GLN A 102 -1.86 -22.51 -13.75
C GLN A 102 -0.51 -23.25 -13.68
N PHE A 103 0.47 -22.71 -12.95
CA PHE A 103 1.80 -23.31 -12.84
C PHE A 103 1.80 -24.65 -12.09
N LEU A 104 1.14 -24.75 -10.93
CA LEU A 104 1.25 -25.93 -10.07
C LEU A 104 0.28 -27.06 -10.44
N PHE A 105 -0.96 -26.72 -10.80
CA PHE A 105 -2.03 -27.72 -10.95
C PHE A 105 -2.32 -28.11 -12.40
N LEU A 106 -2.04 -27.22 -13.35
CA LEU A 106 -2.34 -27.45 -14.77
C LEU A 106 -1.09 -27.80 -15.59
N GLY A 107 0.07 -27.94 -14.93
CA GLY A 107 1.32 -28.29 -15.60
C GLY A 107 1.76 -27.25 -16.63
N TYR A 108 1.34 -25.99 -16.46
CA TYR A 108 1.67 -24.91 -17.37
C TYR A 108 3.19 -24.71 -17.38
N GLN A 109 3.81 -24.97 -18.53
CA GLN A 109 5.22 -24.61 -18.75
C GLN A 109 5.26 -23.20 -19.34
N PRO A 110 5.98 -22.26 -18.72
CA PRO A 110 6.10 -20.91 -19.24
C PRO A 110 6.79 -20.97 -20.60
N ARG A 111 6.01 -20.80 -21.67
CA ARG A 111 6.55 -20.80 -23.03
C ARG A 111 7.17 -19.45 -23.37
N HIS A 112 6.76 -18.40 -22.67
CA HIS A 112 7.25 -17.05 -22.89
C HIS A 112 7.83 -16.44 -21.61
N PRO A 113 8.97 -15.72 -21.67
CA PRO A 113 9.56 -15.07 -20.50
C PRO A 113 8.65 -14.02 -19.85
N LEU A 114 7.69 -13.48 -20.61
CA LEU A 114 6.75 -12.46 -20.12
C LEU A 114 5.83 -13.02 -19.02
N ASP A 115 5.35 -14.25 -19.14
CA ASP A 115 4.54 -14.91 -18.10
C ASP A 115 5.30 -15.02 -16.77
N VAL A 116 6.59 -15.37 -16.84
CA VAL A 116 7.45 -15.48 -15.67
C VAL A 116 7.67 -14.12 -15.04
N ILE A 117 7.88 -13.07 -15.85
CA ILE A 117 8.05 -11.70 -15.36
C ILE A 117 6.79 -11.21 -14.65
N VAL A 118 5.62 -11.44 -15.24
CA VAL A 118 4.33 -11.06 -14.66
C VAL A 118 4.10 -11.79 -13.34
N PHE A 119 4.36 -13.10 -13.31
CA PHE A 119 4.27 -13.90 -12.09
C PHE A 119 5.18 -13.38 -10.97
N ILE A 120 6.43 -13.06 -11.30
CA ILE A 120 7.38 -12.50 -10.32
C ILE A 120 6.89 -11.13 -9.84
N LEU A 121 6.40 -10.28 -10.73
CA LEU A 121 5.89 -8.95 -10.37
C LEU A 121 4.67 -9.06 -9.45
N HIS A 122 3.66 -9.88 -9.78
CA HIS A 122 2.54 -10.14 -8.88
C HIS A 122 2.98 -10.75 -7.56
N GLY A 123 3.97 -11.64 -7.56
CA GLY A 123 4.57 -12.23 -6.36
C GLY A 123 5.20 -11.20 -5.43
N VAL A 124 6.01 -10.29 -5.99
CA VAL A 124 6.60 -9.17 -5.22
C VAL A 124 5.50 -8.24 -4.71
N ALA A 125 4.53 -7.89 -5.55
CA ALA A 125 3.41 -7.03 -5.17
C ALA A 125 2.55 -7.66 -4.07
N ALA A 126 2.31 -8.97 -4.11
CA ALA A 126 1.52 -9.69 -3.14
C ALA A 126 2.25 -9.86 -1.81
N THR A 127 3.55 -10.18 -1.84
CA THR A 127 4.36 -10.33 -0.62
C THR A 127 4.55 -9.00 0.09
N VAL A 128 4.98 -7.96 -0.63
CA VAL A 128 5.19 -6.63 -0.06
C VAL A 128 3.85 -5.99 0.33
N GLY A 129 2.85 -6.05 -0.56
CA GLY A 129 1.50 -5.52 -0.31
C GLY A 129 0.79 -6.24 0.82
N GLY A 130 0.94 -7.56 0.91
CA GLY A 130 0.37 -8.38 1.99
C GLY A 130 1.01 -8.09 3.33
N CYS A 131 2.35 -8.07 3.41
CA CYS A 131 3.06 -7.71 4.64
C CYS A 131 2.69 -6.31 5.13
N THR A 132 2.74 -5.32 4.24
CA THR A 132 2.42 -3.92 4.60
C THR A 132 0.97 -3.75 5.04
N SER A 133 0.01 -4.36 4.32
CA SER A 133 -1.41 -4.35 4.69
C SER A 133 -1.66 -5.06 6.01
N TRP A 134 -0.98 -6.18 6.26
CA TRP A 134 -1.07 -6.92 7.52
C TRP A 134 -0.53 -6.11 8.70
N PHE A 135 0.64 -5.48 8.57
CA PHE A 135 1.17 -4.61 9.62
C PHE A 135 0.27 -3.41 9.88
N ALA A 136 -0.28 -2.79 8.83
CA ALA A 136 -1.25 -1.70 8.97
C ALA A 136 -2.51 -2.15 9.72
N TYR A 137 -3.05 -3.32 9.37
CA TYR A 137 -4.19 -3.92 10.06
C TYR A 137 -3.88 -4.19 11.54
N MET A 138 -2.76 -4.86 11.84
CA MET A 138 -2.34 -5.14 13.21
C MET A 138 -2.16 -3.87 14.04
N HIS A 139 -1.65 -2.80 13.44
CA HIS A 139 -1.53 -1.50 14.10
C HIS A 139 -2.89 -0.88 14.45
N VAL A 140 -3.88 -1.00 13.56
CA VAL A 140 -5.26 -0.55 13.83
C VAL A 140 -5.89 -1.38 14.95
N VAL A 141 -5.74 -2.70 14.91
CA VAL A 141 -6.26 -3.61 15.94
C VAL A 141 -5.60 -3.34 17.29
N ALA A 142 -4.28 -3.16 17.34
CA ALA A 142 -3.56 -2.83 18.56
C ALA A 142 -4.08 -1.53 19.20
N ARG A 143 -4.30 -0.48 18.40
CA ARG A 143 -4.92 0.78 18.86
C ARG A 143 -6.35 0.59 19.35
N GLY A 144 -7.13 -0.25 18.68
CA GLY A 144 -8.48 -0.61 19.13
C GLY A 144 -8.48 -1.29 20.49
N LEU A 145 -7.59 -2.28 20.69
CA LEU A 145 -7.44 -3.00 21.94
C LEU A 145 -6.90 -2.12 23.08
N GLN A 146 -5.99 -1.19 22.77
CA GLN A 146 -5.49 -0.20 23.73
C GLN A 146 -6.59 0.76 24.20
N ARG A 147 -7.46 1.21 23.28
CA ARG A 147 -8.62 2.05 23.64
C ARG A 147 -9.67 1.30 24.48
N TRP A 148 -9.84 0.00 24.24
CA TRP A 148 -10.79 -0.85 24.97
C TRP A 148 -10.33 -1.23 26.39
N ARG A 149 -9.01 -1.30 26.65
CA ARG A 149 -8.47 -1.75 27.96
C ARG A 149 -8.35 -0.65 29.04
N GLY A 150 -8.88 0.54 28.80
CA GLY A 150 -8.96 1.61 29.80
C GLY A 150 -7.66 2.42 29.98
N PRO A 151 -7.72 3.61 30.62
CA PRO A 151 -6.63 4.60 30.67
C PRO A 151 -5.36 4.13 31.42
N GLU A 152 -5.42 3.04 32.16
CA GLU A 152 -4.36 2.62 33.10
C GLU A 152 -3.10 2.05 32.43
N ARG A 153 -3.12 1.83 31.11
CA ARG A 153 -1.95 1.35 30.34
C ARG A 153 -1.72 2.13 29.06
N GLN A 154 -2.01 3.43 29.06
CA GLN A 154 -1.45 4.31 28.03
C GLN A 154 0.06 4.39 28.25
N ILE A 155 0.81 3.49 27.60
CA ILE A 155 2.21 3.75 27.30
C ILE A 155 2.18 5.03 26.47
N ALA A 156 2.58 6.14 27.08
CA ALA A 156 2.57 7.46 26.46
C ALA A 156 3.21 7.31 25.08
N GLU A 157 2.41 7.51 24.01
CA GLU A 157 2.99 7.70 22.69
C GLU A 157 3.89 8.93 22.82
N GLU A 158 5.19 8.73 22.73
CA GLU A 158 6.25 9.76 22.73
C GLU A 158 6.17 10.63 21.45
N SER A 159 4.97 11.07 21.09
CA SER A 159 4.69 12.05 20.03
C SER A 159 3.92 13.27 20.56
N GLU A 160 3.50 13.27 21.84
CA GLU A 160 2.89 14.42 22.50
C GLU A 160 3.92 15.37 23.18
N ASN A 161 5.22 15.12 23.01
CA ASN A 161 6.29 15.97 23.58
C ASN A 161 6.64 17.23 22.76
N VAL A 162 5.91 17.52 21.67
CA VAL A 162 6.10 18.77 20.92
C VAL A 162 5.21 19.90 21.45
N PHE A 163 4.08 19.59 22.10
CA PHE A 163 3.16 20.65 22.59
C PHE A 163 3.53 21.21 23.98
N GLY A 164 4.44 20.57 24.72
CA GLY A 164 4.83 20.98 26.07
C GLY A 164 5.95 22.02 26.16
N LYS A 165 6.84 22.11 25.14
CA LYS A 165 7.99 23.03 25.19
C LYS A 165 7.59 24.49 24.97
N ASP A 166 6.63 24.76 24.10
CA ASP A 166 6.23 26.13 23.77
C ASP A 166 5.39 26.77 24.89
N VAL A 167 4.58 25.97 25.58
CA VAL A 167 3.80 26.42 26.75
C VAL A 167 4.71 26.65 27.96
N GLN A 168 5.74 25.82 28.18
CA GLN A 168 6.72 26.06 29.25
C GLN A 168 7.61 27.27 28.98
N LEU A 169 8.02 27.51 27.72
CA LEU A 169 8.80 28.72 27.36
C LEU A 169 7.99 30.02 27.49
N GLY A 170 6.67 29.97 27.22
CA GLY A 170 5.77 31.09 27.44
C GLY A 170 5.56 31.43 28.92
N LEU A 171 5.37 30.42 29.77
CA LEU A 171 5.18 30.61 31.21
C LEU A 171 6.45 31.13 31.91
N VAL A 172 7.64 30.64 31.54
CA VAL A 172 8.91 31.13 32.11
C VAL A 172 9.20 32.57 31.71
N LYS A 173 8.84 33.00 30.49
CA LYS A 173 8.96 34.41 30.08
C LYS A 173 7.97 35.32 30.81
N CYS A 174 6.76 34.84 31.11
CA CYS A 174 5.77 35.62 31.86
C CYS A 174 6.21 35.83 33.32
N PHE A 175 6.75 34.78 33.97
CA PHE A 175 7.25 34.88 35.35
C PHE A 175 8.48 35.78 35.48
N ARG A 176 9.40 35.76 34.49
CA ARG A 176 10.58 36.63 34.52
C ARG A 176 10.23 38.11 34.39
N ARG A 177 9.21 38.45 33.60
CA ARG A 177 8.75 39.84 33.42
C ARG A 177 8.06 40.41 34.66
N GLN A 178 7.46 39.55 35.49
CA GLN A 178 6.77 39.98 36.71
C GLN A 178 7.74 40.21 37.89
N SER A 179 8.91 39.57 37.86
CA SER A 179 9.96 39.75 38.88
C SER A 179 10.87 40.97 38.64
N GLU A 180 10.85 41.57 37.44
CA GLU A 180 11.61 42.79 37.11
C GLU A 180 10.78 44.08 37.29
N ALA A 181 9.53 43.96 37.74
CA ALA A 181 8.60 45.08 37.92
C ALA A 181 8.27 45.38 39.40
N ILE A 182 9.08 44.88 40.35
CA ILE A 182 9.02 45.21 41.78
C ILE A 182 10.36 45.81 42.19
#